data_AF-A0A931JX81-F1
#
_entry.id   AF-A0A931JX81-F1
#
_cell.length_a   1.000
_cell.length_b   1.000
_cell.length_c   1.000
_cell.angle_alpha   90.00
_cell.angle_beta   90.00
_cell.angle_gamma   90.00
#
_symmetry.space_group_name_H-M   'P 1'
#
loop_
_entity.id
_entity.type
_entity.pdbx_description
1 polymer ?
#
loop_
_entity_poly.entity_id
_entity_poly.type
_entity_poly.pdbx_seq_one_letter_code
_entity_poly.pdbx_strand_id
1 'polypeptide(L)'
;MNQVQTGLIVSAAALSALTGIANADFFSFASDIAGASPTFQGVPTDPPGSGGIADAGPLSPSGRVNTMLLWDPDNDGPQPAMAFASYMTFQAGLSQPLLTPFAGGFIQSWVANGQYEFHDAANDSLILRVTFSNAAFISFTDNPNFLGSSATLQSSEVTDGGLTFTGFGPLAGRNLSGPRSQAFTLTALRGPNGQRAGVAQGGFVLPGWVSEGSWSANAVPAPGALALGGLGGLLVFRRSRGSK
;
A
#
# COMPACT_ATOMS: atom_id res chain seq x y z
N MET A 1 -34.81 43.90 41.75
CA MET A 1 -35.75 43.81 40.60
C MET A 1 -35.25 42.70 39.69
N ASN A 2 -36.08 41.68 39.53
CA ASN A 2 -35.85 40.47 38.74
C ASN A 2 -36.20 40.68 37.26
N GLN A 3 -35.37 40.15 36.35
CA GLN A 3 -35.74 39.52 35.07
C GLN A 3 -34.56 38.57 34.73
N VAL A 4 -34.65 37.23 34.76
CA VAL A 4 -35.51 36.24 34.07
C VAL A 4 -35.15 36.05 32.59
N GLN A 5 -34.65 34.83 32.30
CA GLN A 5 -34.56 34.10 31.02
C GLN A 5 -33.47 34.57 30.02
N THR A 6 -32.76 33.70 29.31
CA THR A 6 -33.20 32.45 28.70
C THR A 6 -32.02 31.47 28.57
N GLY A 7 -32.19 30.26 29.09
CA GLY A 7 -31.25 29.17 28.85
C GLY A 7 -31.28 28.74 27.39
N LEU A 8 -30.09 28.53 26.82
CA LEU A 8 -29.93 27.80 25.57
C LEU A 8 -29.39 26.41 25.91
N ILE A 9 -30.30 25.48 26.20
CA ILE A 9 -30.02 24.05 26.13
C ILE A 9 -30.01 23.72 24.64
N VAL A 10 -28.83 23.60 24.04
CA VAL A 10 -28.70 22.96 22.73
C VAL A 10 -28.44 21.50 22.96
N SER A 11 -29.49 20.72 22.75
CA SER A 11 -29.46 19.28 22.58
C SER A 11 -28.37 18.88 21.56
N ALA A 12 -27.44 18.03 21.99
CA ALA A 12 -26.63 17.19 21.09
C ALA A 12 -26.72 15.74 21.56
N ALA A 13 -27.95 15.27 21.77
CA ALA A 13 -28.27 13.85 21.71
C ALA A 13 -28.37 13.46 20.23
N ALA A 14 -27.28 12.92 19.68
CA ALA A 14 -27.23 11.98 18.55
C ALA A 14 -25.79 11.90 18.02
N LEU A 15 -24.89 11.25 18.77
CA LEU A 15 -23.63 10.76 18.23
C LEU A 15 -23.40 9.30 18.68
N SER A 16 -24.46 8.51 18.67
CA SER A 16 -24.46 7.12 19.13
C SER A 16 -25.06 6.15 18.10
N ALA A 17 -24.95 6.48 16.81
CA ALA A 17 -25.28 5.55 15.74
C ALA A 17 -24.43 5.88 14.51
N LEU A 18 -23.28 5.20 14.40
CA LEU A 18 -22.63 4.76 13.15
C LEU A 18 -21.20 4.21 13.44
N THR A 19 -20.99 3.54 14.58
CA THR A 19 -19.95 2.49 14.65
C THR A 19 -20.49 1.26 13.93
N GLY A 20 -20.81 1.39 12.65
CA GLY A 20 -20.88 0.23 11.78
C GLY A 20 -19.46 -0.30 11.73
N ILE A 21 -19.24 -1.51 12.22
CA ILE A 21 -18.01 -2.25 11.99
C ILE A 21 -17.95 -2.36 10.46
N ALA A 22 -17.14 -1.52 9.82
CA ALA A 22 -16.98 -1.59 8.39
C ALA A 22 -16.17 -2.88 8.16
N ASN A 23 -16.87 -3.95 7.78
CA ASN A 23 -16.26 -5.20 7.34
C ASN A 23 -15.31 -4.84 6.19
N ALA A 24 -14.01 -4.91 6.45
CA ALA A 24 -12.98 -4.57 5.48
C ALA A 24 -12.50 -5.86 4.83
N ASP A 25 -12.41 -5.90 3.50
CA ASP A 25 -11.66 -6.95 2.84
C ASP A 25 -10.18 -6.80 3.21
N PHE A 26 -9.61 -7.77 3.92
CA PHE A 26 -8.19 -7.85 4.21
C PHE A 26 -7.52 -8.84 3.28
N PHE A 27 -6.39 -8.42 2.72
CA PHE A 27 -5.56 -9.26 1.86
C PHE A 27 -4.15 -9.34 2.41
N SER A 28 -3.52 -10.50 2.29
CA SER A 28 -2.11 -10.64 2.63
C SER A 28 -1.38 -11.70 1.82
N PHE A 29 -0.07 -11.52 1.77
CA PHE A 29 0.91 -12.46 1.23
C PHE A 29 2.20 -12.33 2.03
N ALA A 30 2.85 -13.45 2.33
CA ALA A 30 4.24 -13.47 2.78
C ALA A 30 5.07 -14.40 1.90
N SER A 31 6.22 -13.91 1.42
CA SER A 31 7.16 -14.71 0.61
C SER A 31 8.13 -15.55 1.46
N ASP A 32 7.99 -15.54 2.78
CA ASP A 32 8.98 -16.02 3.76
C ASP A 32 8.99 -17.55 3.95
N ILE A 33 8.27 -18.29 3.11
CA ILE A 33 8.23 -19.75 3.19
C ILE A 33 9.49 -20.35 2.54
N ALA A 34 10.49 -20.57 3.40
CA ALA A 34 11.65 -21.46 3.28
C ALA A 34 12.06 -21.90 1.86
N GLY A 35 12.98 -21.12 1.25
CA GLY A 35 13.73 -21.54 0.05
C GLY A 35 13.30 -20.89 -1.27
N ALA A 36 12.30 -20.00 -1.25
CA ALA A 36 11.85 -19.29 -2.44
C ALA A 36 12.89 -18.26 -2.93
N SER A 37 13.07 -18.21 -4.25
CA SER A 37 13.80 -17.16 -4.98
C SER A 37 13.36 -15.76 -4.51
N PRO A 38 14.20 -14.72 -4.66
CA PRO A 38 13.79 -13.36 -4.35
C PRO A 38 12.43 -13.02 -4.97
N THR A 39 11.64 -12.21 -4.26
CA THR A 39 10.29 -11.81 -4.68
C THR A 39 10.30 -10.53 -5.50
N PHE A 40 11.23 -9.62 -5.19
CA PHE A 40 11.38 -8.36 -5.89
C PHE A 40 12.81 -8.22 -6.42
N GLN A 41 12.95 -7.44 -7.47
CA GLN A 41 14.22 -7.02 -8.02
C GLN A 41 14.20 -5.58 -8.51
N GLY A 42 15.37 -4.97 -8.53
CA GLY A 42 15.61 -3.70 -9.19
C GLY A 42 15.76 -3.89 -10.69
N VAL A 43 14.92 -3.24 -11.48
CA VAL A 43 15.00 -3.27 -12.94
C VAL A 43 15.39 -1.90 -13.50
N PRO A 44 16.10 -1.85 -14.64
CA PRO A 44 16.23 -0.62 -15.40
C PRO A 44 14.86 -0.13 -15.86
N THR A 45 14.68 1.19 -15.91
CA THR A 45 13.51 1.83 -16.51
C THR A 45 13.94 2.65 -17.74
N ASP A 46 13.00 2.83 -18.67
CA ASP A 46 13.14 3.71 -19.83
C ASP A 46 12.24 4.94 -19.62
N PRO A 47 12.77 6.19 -19.58
CA PRO A 47 14.15 6.58 -19.85
C PRO A 47 15.15 6.23 -18.73
N PRO A 48 16.44 6.02 -19.09
CA PRO A 48 17.50 5.77 -18.12
C PRO A 48 17.62 6.95 -17.13
N GLY A 49 17.74 6.63 -15.84
CA GLY A 49 17.70 7.62 -14.75
C GLY A 49 16.40 7.64 -13.97
N SER A 50 15.59 6.58 -14.03
CA SER A 50 14.62 6.25 -12.98
C SER A 50 14.97 4.89 -12.39
N GLY A 51 14.50 4.60 -11.17
CA GLY A 51 14.64 3.27 -10.58
C GLY A 51 13.38 2.46 -10.89
N GLY A 52 13.51 1.16 -11.15
CA GLY A 52 12.37 0.26 -11.32
C GLY A 52 12.33 -0.80 -10.24
N ILE A 53 11.14 -1.21 -9.85
CA ILE A 53 10.89 -2.42 -9.04
C ILE A 53 10.06 -3.36 -9.90
N ALA A 54 10.49 -4.61 -10.01
CA ALA A 54 9.70 -5.67 -10.63
C ALA A 54 9.65 -6.90 -9.73
N ASP A 55 8.73 -7.83 -10.01
CA ASP A 55 8.85 -9.16 -9.44
C ASP A 55 10.13 -9.85 -9.94
N ALA A 56 10.73 -10.68 -9.08
CA ALA A 56 11.97 -11.39 -9.37
C ALA A 56 11.75 -12.72 -10.11
N GLY A 57 10.59 -12.87 -10.78
CA GLY A 57 10.26 -14.01 -11.63
C GLY A 57 11.41 -14.54 -12.49
N PRO A 58 12.20 -13.70 -13.20
CA PRO A 58 13.32 -14.14 -14.04
C PRO A 58 14.43 -14.93 -13.31
N LEU A 59 14.48 -14.90 -11.98
CA LEU A 59 15.50 -15.58 -11.17
C LEU A 59 15.05 -16.95 -10.64
N SER A 60 13.79 -17.36 -10.86
CA SER A 60 13.33 -18.71 -10.54
C SER A 60 13.33 -19.60 -11.79
N PRO A 61 13.56 -20.93 -11.67
CA PRO A 61 13.56 -21.84 -12.82
C PRO A 61 12.25 -21.85 -13.63
N SER A 62 11.12 -21.49 -13.00
CA SER A 62 9.81 -21.37 -13.62
C SER A 62 9.50 -19.96 -14.13
N GLY A 63 10.36 -18.98 -13.88
CA GLY A 63 10.07 -17.59 -14.20
C GLY A 63 9.05 -16.91 -13.27
N ARG A 64 8.59 -17.59 -12.21
CA ARG A 64 7.49 -17.15 -11.32
C ARG A 64 7.81 -17.43 -9.86
N VAL A 65 7.35 -16.55 -8.97
CA VAL A 65 7.38 -16.74 -7.51
C VAL A 65 5.98 -17.11 -7.06
N ASN A 66 5.77 -18.39 -6.75
CA ASN A 66 4.49 -18.87 -6.23
C ASN A 66 4.28 -18.32 -4.81
N THR A 67 3.05 -17.91 -4.54
CA THR A 67 2.58 -17.31 -3.31
C THR A 67 1.22 -17.91 -2.94
N MET A 68 0.77 -17.64 -1.72
CA MET A 68 -0.61 -17.84 -1.32
C MET A 68 -1.23 -16.48 -1.02
N LEU A 69 -2.23 -16.10 -1.81
CA LEU A 69 -3.03 -14.90 -1.57
C LEU A 69 -4.09 -15.27 -0.54
N LEU A 70 -4.04 -14.63 0.62
CA LEU A 70 -5.07 -14.75 1.64
C LEU A 70 -6.06 -13.61 1.48
N TRP A 71 -7.35 -13.92 1.61
CA TRP A 71 -8.45 -12.97 1.57
C TRP A 71 -9.44 -13.26 2.69
N ASP A 72 -9.62 -12.28 3.56
CA ASP A 72 -10.63 -12.26 4.61
C ASP A 72 -11.66 -11.18 4.24
N PRO A 73 -12.88 -11.56 3.79
CA PRO A 73 -13.84 -10.65 3.19
C PRO A 73 -14.60 -9.80 4.22
N ASP A 74 -14.63 -10.20 5.48
CA ASP A 74 -15.37 -9.52 6.53
C ASP A 74 -14.50 -9.08 7.70
N ASN A 75 -13.23 -9.50 7.75
CA ASN A 75 -12.27 -9.15 8.80
C ASN A 75 -12.88 -9.42 10.19
N ASP A 76 -13.62 -10.52 10.28
CA ASP A 76 -14.40 -10.90 11.46
C ASP A 76 -13.56 -11.57 12.56
N GLY A 77 -12.26 -11.76 12.29
CA GLY A 77 -11.26 -12.21 13.23
C GLY A 77 -10.75 -13.61 12.91
N PRO A 78 -10.74 -14.57 13.86
CA PRO A 78 -10.00 -15.82 13.73
C PRO A 78 -10.61 -16.84 12.74
N GLN A 79 -11.60 -16.46 11.93
CA GLN A 79 -12.07 -17.33 10.86
C GLN A 79 -10.95 -17.55 9.83
N PRO A 80 -10.87 -18.74 9.22
CA PRO A 80 -9.85 -19.01 8.23
C PRO A 80 -10.10 -18.14 6.99
N ALA A 81 -9.12 -17.29 6.67
CA ALA A 81 -9.10 -16.57 5.41
C ALA A 81 -9.20 -17.54 4.22
N MET A 82 -9.86 -17.10 3.15
CA MET A 82 -9.80 -17.81 1.88
C MET A 82 -8.37 -17.76 1.35
N ALA A 83 -7.85 -18.91 0.94
CA ALA A 83 -6.49 -19.03 0.42
C ALA A 83 -6.52 -19.40 -1.06
N PHE A 84 -5.86 -18.59 -1.88
CA PHE A 84 -5.66 -18.84 -3.30
C PHE A 84 -4.20 -19.14 -3.58
N ALA A 85 -3.91 -20.36 -4.06
CA ALA A 85 -2.61 -20.67 -4.62
C ALA A 85 -2.39 -19.77 -5.85
N SER A 86 -1.40 -18.89 -5.77
CA SER A 86 -1.22 -17.83 -6.75
C SER A 86 0.25 -17.60 -7.08
N TYR A 87 0.52 -16.74 -8.05
CA TYR A 87 1.82 -16.09 -8.21
C TYR A 87 1.59 -14.60 -8.45
N MET A 88 2.56 -13.77 -8.09
CA MET A 88 2.46 -12.32 -8.23
C MET A 88 3.31 -11.83 -9.40
N THR A 89 2.75 -10.91 -10.19
CA THR A 89 3.52 -10.03 -11.07
C THR A 89 3.52 -8.63 -10.49
N PHE A 90 4.65 -7.93 -10.56
CA PHE A 90 4.79 -6.61 -9.97
C PHE A 90 5.60 -5.72 -10.89
N GLN A 91 5.16 -4.48 -11.09
CA GLN A 91 5.92 -3.48 -11.82
C GLN A 91 5.66 -2.08 -11.26
N ALA A 92 6.72 -1.36 -10.90
CA ALA A 92 6.65 0.02 -10.48
C ALA A 92 7.87 0.84 -10.93
N GLY A 93 7.63 2.10 -11.28
CA GLY A 93 8.68 3.10 -11.48
C GLY A 93 8.85 3.98 -10.24
N LEU A 94 10.09 4.31 -9.92
CA LEU A 94 10.51 5.21 -8.85
C LEU A 94 10.97 6.54 -9.43
N SER A 95 10.51 7.63 -8.82
CA SER A 95 10.79 9.01 -9.21
C SER A 95 11.00 9.89 -7.99
N GLN A 96 11.46 11.14 -8.22
CA GLN A 96 11.63 12.15 -7.17
C GLN A 96 12.44 11.66 -5.96
N PRO A 97 13.68 11.19 -6.17
CA PRO A 97 14.53 10.76 -5.07
C PRO A 97 14.77 11.90 -4.07
N LEU A 98 14.55 11.62 -2.79
CA LEU A 98 14.84 12.52 -1.68
C LEU A 98 15.73 11.80 -0.66
N LEU A 99 16.75 12.50 -0.18
CA LEU A 99 17.67 12.02 0.85
C LEU A 99 17.60 12.97 2.05
N THR A 100 17.15 12.45 3.20
CA THR A 100 16.99 13.23 4.43
C THR A 100 17.87 12.67 5.53
N PRO A 101 18.84 13.42 6.09
CA PRO A 101 19.59 12.98 7.27
C PRO A 101 18.66 12.77 8.46
N PHE A 102 18.79 11.64 9.15
CA PHE A 102 17.97 11.31 10.32
C PHE A 102 18.71 10.36 11.27
N ALA A 103 18.76 10.71 12.55
CA ALA A 103 19.30 9.85 13.63
C ALA A 103 20.65 9.17 13.33
N GLY A 104 21.61 9.90 12.73
CA GLY A 104 22.94 9.36 12.41
C GLY A 104 23.01 8.52 11.13
N GLY A 105 21.91 8.40 10.40
CA GLY A 105 21.86 7.84 9.06
C GLY A 105 21.05 8.73 8.12
N PHE A 106 20.40 8.11 7.15
CA PHE A 106 19.64 8.76 6.09
C PHE A 106 18.36 7.99 5.83
N ILE A 107 17.27 8.74 5.66
CA ILE A 107 16.04 8.25 5.05
C ILE A 107 16.14 8.58 3.57
N GLN A 108 16.12 7.54 2.75
CA GLN A 108 15.95 7.67 1.31
C GLN A 108 14.48 7.42 0.97
N SER A 109 13.87 8.30 0.19
CA SER A 109 12.49 8.17 -0.25
C SER A 109 12.30 8.49 -1.72
N TRP A 110 11.29 7.86 -2.31
CA TRP A 110 10.88 8.03 -3.69
C TRP A 110 9.36 8.04 -3.81
N VAL A 111 8.87 8.64 -4.89
CA VAL A 111 7.50 8.48 -5.35
C VAL A 111 7.43 7.31 -6.33
N ALA A 112 6.57 6.35 -6.02
CA ALA A 112 6.37 5.13 -6.78
C ALA A 112 5.00 5.13 -7.48
N ASN A 113 4.99 4.70 -8.74
CA ASN A 113 3.78 4.49 -9.53
C ASN A 113 3.87 3.13 -10.20
N GLY A 114 2.79 2.35 -10.16
CA GLY A 114 2.84 1.00 -10.67
C GLY A 114 1.57 0.20 -10.49
N GLN A 115 1.73 -1.10 -10.67
CA GLN A 115 0.69 -2.09 -10.48
C GLN A 115 1.27 -3.44 -10.07
N TYR A 116 0.42 -4.27 -9.48
CA TYR A 116 0.70 -5.68 -9.29
C TYR A 116 -0.57 -6.51 -9.49
N GLU A 117 -0.35 -7.77 -9.85
CA GLU A 117 -1.40 -8.73 -10.17
C GLU A 117 -1.13 -10.05 -9.46
N PHE A 118 -2.18 -10.64 -8.91
CA PHE A 118 -2.17 -12.02 -8.42
C PHE A 118 -2.89 -12.91 -9.44
N HIS A 119 -2.20 -13.94 -9.90
CA HIS A 119 -2.72 -14.93 -10.84
C HIS A 119 -2.88 -16.27 -10.16
N ASP A 120 -3.90 -17.02 -10.52
CA ASP A 120 -4.09 -18.41 -10.12
C ASP A 120 -2.91 -19.27 -10.60
N ALA A 121 -2.27 -20.00 -9.68
CA ALA A 121 -1.06 -20.75 -9.97
C ALA A 121 -1.30 -21.97 -10.90
N ALA A 122 -2.53 -22.48 -10.98
CA ALA A 122 -2.86 -23.66 -11.77
C ALA A 122 -3.20 -23.33 -13.22
N ASN A 123 -3.88 -22.19 -13.46
CA ASN A 123 -4.45 -21.87 -14.77
C ASN A 123 -4.12 -20.47 -15.30
N ASP A 124 -3.33 -19.69 -14.57
CA ASP A 124 -2.90 -18.34 -14.96
C ASP A 124 -4.02 -17.29 -15.07
N SER A 125 -5.19 -17.57 -14.50
CA SER A 125 -6.29 -16.61 -14.47
C SER A 125 -6.01 -15.50 -13.47
N LEU A 126 -6.27 -14.25 -13.85
CA LEU A 126 -6.17 -13.11 -12.95
C LEU A 126 -7.18 -13.24 -11.79
N ILE A 127 -6.72 -13.00 -10.56
CA ILE A 127 -7.53 -12.99 -9.33
C ILE A 127 -7.72 -11.56 -8.83
N LEU A 128 -6.64 -10.80 -8.74
CA LEU A 128 -6.63 -9.44 -8.21
C LEU A 128 -5.64 -8.59 -9.00
N ARG A 129 -6.05 -7.40 -9.42
CA ARG A 129 -5.14 -6.34 -9.89
C ARG A 129 -5.23 -5.16 -8.95
N VAL A 130 -4.08 -4.63 -8.57
CA VAL A 130 -3.98 -3.37 -7.84
C VAL A 130 -3.10 -2.40 -8.61
N THR A 131 -3.63 -1.20 -8.85
CA THR A 131 -2.89 -0.07 -9.44
C THR A 131 -2.71 0.99 -8.37
N PHE A 132 -1.54 1.62 -8.35
CA PHE A 132 -1.23 2.68 -7.41
C PHE A 132 -0.45 3.80 -8.07
N SER A 133 -0.75 5.03 -7.68
CA SER A 133 0.04 6.22 -8.01
C SER A 133 0.38 7.02 -6.76
N ASN A 134 1.50 7.73 -6.79
CA ASN A 134 2.02 8.53 -5.70
C ASN A 134 2.31 7.73 -4.41
N ALA A 135 2.62 6.45 -4.52
CA ALA A 135 3.00 5.62 -3.38
C ALA A 135 4.38 6.06 -2.83
N ALA A 136 4.58 5.96 -1.52
CA ALA A 136 5.85 6.25 -0.88
C ALA A 136 6.72 4.98 -0.82
N PHE A 137 7.90 5.02 -1.46
CA PHE A 137 8.94 4.01 -1.28
C PHE A 137 10.02 4.57 -0.36
N ILE A 138 10.31 3.90 0.77
CA ILE A 138 11.19 4.43 1.82
C ILE A 138 12.19 3.37 2.27
N SER A 139 13.45 3.75 2.44
CA SER A 139 14.49 2.92 3.04
C SER A 139 15.34 3.75 4.01
N PHE A 140 15.76 3.14 5.12
CA PHE A 140 16.70 3.76 6.06
C PHE A 140 18.10 3.15 5.86
N THR A 141 19.12 4.00 5.83
CA THR A 141 20.50 3.61 5.55
C THR A 141 21.49 4.41 6.37
N ASP A 142 22.62 3.82 6.73
CA ASP A 142 23.78 4.53 7.30
C ASP A 142 24.70 5.15 6.22
N ASN A 143 24.45 4.86 4.94
CA ASN A 143 25.28 5.32 3.82
C ASN A 143 24.41 5.82 2.66
N PRO A 144 24.55 7.08 2.23
CA PRO A 144 23.67 7.67 1.23
C PRO A 144 23.83 7.06 -0.17
N ASN A 145 24.86 6.25 -0.41
CA ASN A 145 25.11 5.58 -1.68
C ASN A 145 24.54 4.14 -1.74
N PHE A 146 23.86 3.69 -0.68
CA PHE A 146 23.26 2.37 -0.62
C PHE A 146 21.87 2.42 0.02
N LEU A 147 20.98 1.54 -0.41
CA LEU A 147 19.76 1.25 0.34
C LEU A 147 20.09 0.59 1.70
N GLY A 148 19.12 0.62 2.59
CA GLY A 148 19.09 -0.23 3.77
C GLY A 148 18.94 -1.72 3.42
N SER A 149 19.03 -2.57 4.44
CA SER A 149 18.68 -4.01 4.30
C SER A 149 17.17 -4.26 4.18
N SER A 150 16.36 -3.23 4.40
CA SER A 150 14.91 -3.23 4.25
C SER A 150 14.39 -1.94 3.59
N ALA A 151 13.19 -2.04 3.04
CA ALA A 151 12.44 -0.90 2.50
C ALA A 151 10.94 -1.15 2.65
N THR A 152 10.14 -0.09 2.56
CA THR A 152 8.68 -0.17 2.53
C THR A 152 8.13 0.55 1.31
N LEU A 153 7.07 0.01 0.72
CA LEU A 153 6.25 0.68 -0.31
C LEU A 153 4.83 0.79 0.23
N GLN A 154 4.32 2.01 0.38
CA GLN A 154 3.01 2.24 0.97
C GLN A 154 2.17 3.18 0.12
N SER A 155 0.87 2.93 0.06
CA SER A 155 -0.09 3.85 -0.54
C SER A 155 -1.40 3.79 0.23
N SER A 156 -2.09 4.93 0.29
CA SER A 156 -3.43 5.03 0.84
C SER A 156 -4.32 5.85 -0.09
N GLU A 157 -5.50 5.34 -0.39
CA GLU A 157 -6.50 6.07 -1.15
C GLU A 157 -6.92 7.37 -0.41
N VAL A 158 -6.90 7.36 0.92
CA VAL A 158 -7.27 8.52 1.76
C VAL A 158 -6.31 9.68 1.56
N THR A 159 -5.02 9.39 1.35
CA THR A 159 -3.97 10.41 1.23
C THR A 159 -3.65 10.73 -0.22
N ASP A 160 -3.57 9.70 -1.08
CA ASP A 160 -2.95 9.81 -2.40
C ASP A 160 -3.99 9.78 -3.54
N GLY A 161 -5.21 9.28 -3.28
CA GLY A 161 -6.30 9.13 -4.26
C GLY A 161 -6.00 8.20 -5.45
N GLY A 162 -4.81 7.59 -5.47
CA GLY A 162 -4.25 6.87 -6.61
C GLY A 162 -4.35 5.36 -6.55
N LEU A 163 -5.08 4.79 -5.58
CA LEU A 163 -5.04 3.37 -5.25
C LEU A 163 -6.34 2.66 -5.68
N THR A 164 -6.24 1.73 -6.63
CA THR A 164 -7.40 1.00 -7.17
C THR A 164 -7.23 -0.51 -7.13
N PHE A 165 -8.19 -1.19 -6.50
CA PHE A 165 -8.31 -2.65 -6.43
C PHE A 165 -9.39 -3.12 -7.40
N THR A 166 -9.06 -4.09 -8.24
CA THR A 166 -9.98 -4.70 -9.21
C THR A 166 -9.97 -6.22 -9.05
N GLY A 167 -11.10 -6.79 -8.65
CA GLY A 167 -11.27 -8.23 -8.48
C GLY A 167 -11.63 -8.94 -9.78
N PHE A 168 -11.07 -10.13 -9.98
CA PHE A 168 -11.29 -11.03 -11.11
C PHE A 168 -11.51 -12.46 -10.61
N GLY A 169 -11.99 -13.36 -11.48
CA GLY A 169 -12.24 -14.76 -11.14
C GLY A 169 -13.05 -14.92 -9.86
N PRO A 170 -12.50 -15.51 -8.78
CA PRO A 170 -13.21 -15.67 -7.50
C PRO A 170 -13.55 -14.34 -6.80
N LEU A 171 -12.90 -13.24 -7.16
CA LEU A 171 -13.18 -11.89 -6.65
C LEU A 171 -14.07 -11.07 -7.59
N ALA A 172 -14.49 -11.63 -8.74
CA ALA A 172 -15.31 -10.90 -9.70
C ALA A 172 -16.63 -10.43 -9.07
N GLY A 173 -16.97 -9.15 -9.29
CA GLY A 173 -18.20 -8.55 -8.75
C GLY A 173 -18.14 -8.19 -7.26
N ARG A 174 -17.03 -8.44 -6.55
CA ARG A 174 -16.84 -7.95 -5.18
C ARG A 174 -16.66 -6.45 -5.15
N ASN A 175 -17.32 -5.81 -4.19
CA ASN A 175 -17.21 -4.37 -4.01
C ASN A 175 -15.94 -4.03 -3.22
N LEU A 176 -14.83 -3.84 -3.93
CA LEU A 176 -13.56 -3.42 -3.34
C LEU A 176 -13.44 -1.89 -3.26
N SER A 177 -14.51 -1.09 -3.48
CA SER A 177 -14.45 0.33 -3.85
C SER A 177 -14.39 1.37 -2.73
N GLY A 178 -14.20 0.98 -1.47
CA GLY A 178 -14.08 1.97 -0.38
C GLY A 178 -12.69 1.97 0.26
N PRO A 179 -12.44 2.85 1.25
CA PRO A 179 -11.11 3.32 1.63
C PRO A 179 -10.04 2.23 1.67
N ARG A 180 -8.97 2.45 0.90
CA ARG A 180 -7.94 1.44 0.65
C ARG A 180 -6.60 1.84 1.23
N SER A 181 -5.84 0.86 1.67
CA SER A 181 -4.40 0.99 1.88
C SER A 181 -3.69 -0.29 1.52
N GLN A 182 -2.43 -0.15 1.15
CA GLN A 182 -1.51 -1.24 0.92
C GLN A 182 -0.15 -0.94 1.54
N ALA A 183 0.56 -1.99 1.92
CA ALA A 183 1.96 -1.91 2.30
C ALA A 183 2.69 -3.14 1.80
N PHE A 184 3.81 -2.93 1.12
CA PHE A 184 4.85 -3.94 0.97
C PHE A 184 5.97 -3.67 1.97
N THR A 185 6.47 -4.73 2.58
CA THR A 185 7.70 -4.73 3.36
C THR A 185 8.74 -5.56 2.62
N LEU A 186 9.83 -4.93 2.22
CA LEU A 186 10.95 -5.59 1.56
C LEU A 186 12.04 -5.87 2.59
N THR A 187 12.50 -7.12 2.63
CA THR A 187 13.53 -7.61 3.56
C THR A 187 14.66 -8.28 2.80
N ALA A 188 15.81 -8.45 3.48
CA ALA A 188 17.01 -9.05 2.90
C ALA A 188 17.43 -8.39 1.57
N LEU A 189 17.24 -7.06 1.49
CA LEU A 189 17.52 -6.27 0.31
C LEU A 189 19.04 -6.24 0.07
N ARG A 190 19.44 -6.74 -1.10
CA ARG A 190 20.85 -6.91 -1.47
C ARG A 190 21.05 -6.66 -2.96
N GLY A 191 22.13 -6.00 -3.31
CA GLY A 191 22.63 -5.86 -4.67
C GLY A 191 23.23 -7.15 -5.24
N PRO A 192 23.80 -7.04 -6.46
CA PRO A 192 24.55 -8.13 -7.07
C PRO A 192 25.65 -8.67 -6.15
N ASN A 193 25.89 -9.98 -6.19
CA ASN A 193 26.91 -10.66 -5.38
C ASN A 193 26.71 -10.52 -3.85
N GLY A 194 25.49 -10.27 -3.39
CA GLY A 194 25.16 -10.18 -1.96
C GLY A 194 25.61 -8.89 -1.28
N GLN A 195 26.10 -7.91 -2.04
CA GLN A 195 26.44 -6.58 -1.53
C GLN A 195 25.17 -5.79 -1.20
N ARG A 196 25.30 -4.58 -0.64
CA ARG A 196 24.16 -3.67 -0.48
C ARG A 196 23.71 -3.13 -1.84
N ALA A 197 22.42 -2.89 -2.02
CA ALA A 197 21.91 -2.31 -3.26
C ALA A 197 22.39 -0.86 -3.40
N GLY A 198 23.10 -0.57 -4.48
CA GLY A 198 23.68 0.73 -4.73
C GLY A 198 22.64 1.76 -5.17
N VAL A 199 22.89 3.01 -4.83
CA VAL A 199 22.14 4.18 -5.27
C VAL A 199 23.09 5.08 -6.06
N ALA A 200 22.70 5.44 -7.27
CA ALA A 200 23.49 6.27 -8.17
C ALA A 200 23.57 7.72 -7.67
N GLN A 201 24.52 8.48 -8.22
CA GLN A 201 24.53 9.93 -8.09
C GLN A 201 23.21 10.50 -8.65
N GLY A 202 22.47 11.26 -7.84
CA GLY A 202 21.11 11.70 -8.15
C GLY A 202 20.01 10.89 -7.46
N GLY A 203 20.35 9.85 -6.69
CA GLY A 203 19.43 9.16 -5.79
C GLY A 203 18.62 8.04 -6.43
N PHE A 204 18.91 7.65 -7.67
CA PHE A 204 18.22 6.53 -8.32
C PHE A 204 18.79 5.19 -7.88
N VAL A 205 17.91 4.25 -7.54
CA VAL A 205 18.33 2.89 -7.17
C VAL A 205 18.91 2.19 -8.40
N LEU A 206 20.13 1.67 -8.30
CA LEU A 206 20.77 0.92 -9.38
C LEU A 206 20.07 -0.43 -9.59
N PRO A 207 19.96 -0.94 -10.83
CA PRO A 207 19.31 -2.22 -11.08
C PRO A 207 20.12 -3.42 -10.55
N GLY A 208 19.48 -4.60 -10.54
CA GLY A 208 20.13 -5.88 -10.19
C GLY A 208 20.18 -6.19 -8.70
N TRP A 209 19.54 -5.38 -7.85
CA TRP A 209 19.26 -5.81 -6.47
C TRP A 209 18.07 -6.76 -6.43
N VAL A 210 17.98 -7.50 -5.33
CA VAL A 210 16.91 -8.44 -5.04
C VAL A 210 16.47 -8.30 -3.58
N SER A 211 15.21 -8.64 -3.28
CA SER A 211 14.70 -8.70 -1.91
C SER A 211 13.65 -9.80 -1.76
N GLU A 212 13.44 -10.23 -0.52
CA GLU A 212 12.21 -10.89 -0.11
C GLU A 212 11.15 -9.81 0.17
N GLY A 213 9.88 -10.19 0.23
CA GLY A 213 8.91 -9.25 0.76
C GLY A 213 7.55 -9.83 1.11
N SER A 214 6.89 -9.13 2.00
CA SER A 214 5.50 -9.38 2.39
C SER A 214 4.63 -8.23 1.94
N TRP A 215 3.34 -8.52 1.80
CA TRP A 215 2.33 -7.58 1.40
C TRP A 215 1.11 -7.73 2.29
N SER A 216 0.52 -6.59 2.64
CA SER A 216 -0.82 -6.53 3.19
C SER A 216 -1.59 -5.39 2.57
N ALA A 217 -2.90 -5.57 2.48
CA ALA A 217 -3.82 -4.54 2.06
C ALA A 217 -5.14 -4.67 2.77
N ASN A 218 -5.85 -3.55 2.83
CA ASN A 218 -7.23 -3.49 3.25
C ASN A 218 -8.01 -2.67 2.22
N ALA A 219 -9.19 -3.15 1.87
CA ALA A 219 -10.21 -2.40 1.16
C ALA A 219 -11.44 -2.36 2.05
N VAL A 220 -11.90 -1.19 2.43
CA VAL A 220 -13.07 -1.05 3.31
C VAL A 220 -14.31 -0.82 2.45
N PRO A 221 -15.23 -1.79 2.23
CA PRO A 221 -16.55 -1.54 1.68
C PRO A 221 -17.20 -0.29 2.29
N ALA A 222 -17.58 0.68 1.45
CA ALA A 222 -18.13 1.95 1.89
C ALA A 222 -19.67 1.96 1.88
N PRO A 223 -20.31 1.78 3.05
CA PRO A 223 -21.59 2.46 3.30
C PRO A 223 -21.44 3.77 4.11
N GLY A 224 -20.35 3.93 4.89
CA GLY A 224 -20.24 4.98 5.91
C GLY A 224 -19.22 6.10 5.67
N ALA A 225 -18.22 5.92 4.80
CA ALA A 225 -17.17 6.93 4.58
C ALA A 225 -17.70 8.25 3.97
N LEU A 226 -18.77 8.16 3.17
CA LEU A 226 -19.48 9.33 2.64
C LEU A 226 -20.26 10.10 3.73
N ALA A 227 -20.73 9.43 4.78
CA ALA A 227 -21.47 10.08 5.87
C ALA A 227 -20.56 10.97 6.71
N LEU A 228 -19.29 10.59 6.88
CA LEU A 228 -18.29 11.39 7.61
C LEU A 228 -17.78 12.58 6.77
N GLY A 229 -17.60 12.40 5.45
CA GLY A 229 -17.32 13.52 4.53
C GLY A 229 -18.45 14.56 4.50
N GLY A 230 -19.71 14.11 4.55
CA GLY A 230 -20.88 14.99 4.64
C GLY A 230 -20.94 15.80 5.95
N LEU A 231 -20.57 15.21 7.08
CA LEU A 231 -20.52 15.89 8.37
C LEU A 231 -19.36 16.90 8.47
N GLY A 232 -18.20 16.58 7.88
CA GLY A 232 -17.06 17.51 7.79
C GLY A 232 -17.40 18.77 6.99
N GLY A 233 -18.14 18.64 5.88
CA GLY A 233 -18.62 19.77 5.09
C GLY A 233 -19.59 20.69 5.88
N LEU A 234 -20.51 20.11 6.65
CA LEU A 234 -21.48 20.87 7.46
C LEU A 234 -20.84 21.74 8.55
N LEU A 235 -19.71 21.31 9.13
CA LEU A 235 -18.99 22.10 10.14
C LEU A 235 -18.23 23.29 9.53
N VAL A 236 -17.74 23.17 8.29
CA VAL A 236 -17.04 24.24 7.59
C VAL A 236 -18.00 25.36 7.16
N PHE A 237 -19.23 25.04 6.74
CA PHE A 237 -20.22 26.07 6.36
C PHE A 237 -20.84 26.83 7.54
N ARG A 238 -20.76 26.31 8.77
CA ARG A 238 -21.35 27.00 9.94
C ARG A 238 -20.52 28.20 10.43
N ARG A 239 -19.26 28.35 10.00
CA ARG A 239 -18.37 29.42 10.49
C ARG A 239 -18.41 30.73 9.67
N SER A 240 -19.18 30.83 8.58
CA SER A 240 -19.17 32.03 7.71
C SER A 240 -20.28 33.07 7.95
N ARG A 241 -21.04 32.99 9.04
CA ARG A 241 -22.02 34.04 9.41
C ARG A 241 -21.69 34.67 10.76
N GLY A 242 -20.85 35.70 10.72
CA GLY A 242 -20.53 36.52 11.89
C GLY A 242 -19.49 37.60 11.60
N SER A 243 -19.74 38.48 10.63
CA SER A 243 -19.04 39.77 10.51
C SER A 243 -20.03 40.81 9.99
N LYS A 244 -20.64 41.52 10.93
CA LYS A 244 -21.09 42.91 10.81
C LYS A 244 -20.90 43.56 12.16
#